data_AF-A0A9X0Q1K0-F1
#
_entry.id   AF-A0A9X0Q1K0-F1
#
_cell.length_a   1.000
_cell.length_b   1.000
_cell.length_c   1.000
_cell.angle_alpha   90.00
_cell.angle_beta   90.00
_cell.angle_gamma   90.00
#
_symmetry.space_group_name_H-M   'P 1'
#
loop_
_entity.id
_entity.type
_entity.pdbx_description
1 polymer ?
#
loop_
_entity_poly.entity_id
_entity_poly.type
_entity_poly.pdbx_seq_one_letter_code
_entity_poly.pdbx_strand_id
1 'polypeptide(L)'
;VQALVETTSKGDRNPSEVRLLVQIQRNGGWVTEKDITIKGKTTSQYLASVVVDNLPPRPFNIRMRRMTPDSTTDQLQNKTLWSSYTEIIDVKQCYPNTALVGVQVDSEQFGSQQVSRNYHLRGRILQVPSNYNPQTRQYSGIWDGTFKPAYSNNMAWCLWDMLTHPRYGMGKRLGA
;
A
#
# COMPACT_ATOMS: atom_id res chain seq x y z
N VAL A 1 1.01 0.34 24.10
CA VAL A 1 0.82 0.61 25.55
C VAL A 1 -0.66 0.71 25.83
N GLN A 2 -1.16 0.16 26.94
CA GLN A 2 -2.60 0.22 27.25
C GLN A 2 -3.04 1.59 27.78
N ALA A 3 -2.20 2.25 28.58
CA ALA A 3 -2.35 3.62 29.05
C ALA A 3 -0.97 4.18 29.41
N LEU A 4 -0.82 5.50 29.41
CA LEU A 4 0.34 6.23 29.91
C LEU A 4 -0.16 7.35 30.81
N VAL A 5 -0.12 7.14 32.12
CA VAL A 5 -0.47 8.17 33.10
C VAL A 5 0.19 7.86 34.44
N GLU A 6 0.64 8.91 35.11
CA GLU A 6 1.06 8.85 36.51
C GLU A 6 0.10 9.69 37.35
N THR A 7 -0.43 9.13 38.43
CA THR A 7 -1.34 9.82 39.35
C THR A 7 -0.61 10.14 40.65
N THR A 8 -0.45 11.42 40.96
CA THR A 8 0.21 11.83 42.20
C THR A 8 -0.69 11.64 43.42
N SER A 9 -0.11 11.69 44.63
CA SER A 9 -0.87 11.62 45.89
C SER A 9 -1.89 12.75 46.09
N LYS A 10 -1.80 13.83 45.30
CA LYS A 10 -2.75 14.95 45.28
C LYS A 10 -3.86 14.78 44.23
N GLY A 11 -3.86 13.68 43.47
CA GLY A 11 -4.84 13.39 42.42
C GLY A 11 -4.48 13.95 41.03
N ASP A 12 -3.35 14.66 40.90
CA ASP A 12 -2.91 15.18 39.60
C ASP A 12 -2.49 14.04 38.68
N ARG A 13 -2.92 14.10 37.41
CA ARG A 13 -2.58 13.13 36.37
C ARG A 13 -1.51 13.69 35.44
N ASN A 14 -0.30 13.18 35.55
CA ASN A 14 0.86 13.58 34.76
C ASN A 14 1.12 12.61 33.59
N PRO A 15 1.79 13.07 32.51
CA PRO A 15 2.27 12.19 31.47
C PRO A 15 3.32 11.23 32.01
N SER A 16 3.42 10.04 31.42
CA SER A 16 4.49 9.08 31.69
C SER A 16 5.20 8.69 30.40
N GLU A 17 6.33 8.01 30.53
CA GLU A 17 7.10 7.52 29.39
C GLU A 17 7.55 6.07 29.58
N VAL A 18 7.71 5.38 28.45
CA VAL A 18 8.31 4.05 28.39
C VAL A 18 9.31 4.00 27.25
N ARG A 19 10.52 3.53 27.55
CA ARG A 19 11.57 3.26 26.56
C ARG A 19 11.69 1.76 26.29
N LEU A 20 11.71 1.42 25.01
CA LEU A 20 11.66 0.06 24.47
C LEU A 20 12.74 -0.10 23.39
N LEU A 21 13.47 -1.20 23.43
CA LEU A 21 14.44 -1.58 22.41
C LEU A 21 13.90 -2.75 21.59
N VAL A 22 13.88 -2.62 20.27
CA VAL A 22 13.64 -3.73 19.36
C VAL A 22 14.99 -4.27 18.92
N GLN A 23 15.23 -5.55 19.15
CA GLN A 23 16.52 -6.19 18.90
C GLN A 23 16.37 -7.42 18.03
N ILE A 24 17.29 -7.60 17.10
CA ILE A 24 17.41 -8.79 16.25
C ILE A 24 18.73 -9.49 16.57
N GLN A 25 18.72 -10.82 16.58
CA GLN A 25 19.94 -11.59 16.76
C GLN A 25 20.74 -11.61 15.46
N ARG A 26 21.98 -11.11 15.51
CA ARG A 26 22.94 -11.12 14.39
C ARG A 26 24.27 -11.69 14.87
N ASN A 27 24.85 -12.62 14.12
CA ASN A 27 26.15 -13.23 14.43
C ASN A 27 26.27 -13.73 15.89
N GLY A 28 25.19 -14.30 16.43
CA GLY A 28 25.13 -14.80 17.81
C GLY A 28 24.82 -13.75 18.89
N GLY A 29 24.89 -12.45 18.59
CA GLY A 29 24.62 -11.36 19.53
C GLY A 29 23.28 -10.64 19.30
N TRP A 30 22.75 -9.98 20.32
CA TRP A 30 21.55 -9.13 20.19
C TRP A 30 21.94 -7.71 19.79
N VAL A 31 21.47 -7.26 18.63
CA VAL A 31 21.72 -5.90 18.11
C VAL A 31 20.44 -5.09 18.21
N THR A 32 20.54 -3.86 18.72
CA THR A 32 19.40 -2.93 18.77
C THR A 32 19.17 -2.32 17.39
N GLU A 33 18.02 -2.63 16.80
CA GLU A 33 17.60 -2.11 15.49
C GLU A 33 16.80 -0.81 15.63
N LYS A 34 16.00 -0.71 16.70
CA LYS A 34 15.22 0.48 17.03
C LYS A 34 15.21 0.74 18.52
N ASP A 35 15.33 2.01 18.87
CA ASP A 35 15.15 2.55 20.22
C ASP A 35 13.93 3.47 20.21
N ILE A 36 12.90 3.08 20.94
CA ILE A 36 11.57 3.68 20.90
C ILE A 36 11.26 4.24 22.26
N THR A 37 11.01 5.54 22.34
CA THR A 37 10.48 6.19 23.54
C THR A 37 9.05 6.63 23.26
N ILE A 38 8.11 6.05 23.99
CA ILE A 38 6.70 6.45 23.95
C ILE A 38 6.45 7.35 25.15
N LYS A 39 6.23 8.64 24.91
CA LYS A 39 5.99 9.65 25.94
C LYS A 39 4.65 10.32 25.70
N GLY A 40 3.85 10.47 26.75
CA GLY A 40 2.60 11.21 26.66
C GLY A 40 1.64 10.91 27.80
N LYS A 41 0.41 11.37 27.64
CA LYS A 41 -0.70 11.12 28.55
C LYS A 41 -1.86 10.53 27.76
N THR A 42 -2.15 9.25 27.97
CA THR A 42 -3.30 8.58 27.33
C THR A 42 -3.95 7.59 28.29
N THR A 43 -5.27 7.55 28.26
CA THR A 43 -6.10 6.56 28.98
C THR A 43 -6.62 5.46 28.05
N SER A 44 -6.35 5.57 26.75
CA SER A 44 -6.70 4.58 25.72
C SER A 44 -5.46 3.93 25.13
N GLN A 45 -5.65 2.77 24.50
CA GLN A 45 -4.57 2.02 23.89
C GLN A 45 -3.87 2.85 22.81
N TYR A 46 -2.55 2.89 22.90
CA TYR A 46 -1.68 3.48 21.89
C TYR A 46 -0.79 2.40 21.28
N LEU A 47 -0.80 2.28 19.95
CA LEU A 47 0.03 1.37 19.19
C LEU A 47 1.16 2.15 18.51
N ALA A 48 2.39 1.70 18.72
CA ALA A 48 3.56 2.17 17.99
C ALA A 48 4.04 1.03 17.10
N SER A 49 4.24 1.31 15.82
CA SER A 49 4.84 0.38 14.87
C SER A 49 6.21 0.89 14.45
N VAL A 50 7.13 -0.04 14.21
CA VAL A 50 8.42 0.26 13.60
C VAL A 50 8.67 -0.73 12.48
N VAL A 51 9.24 -0.23 11.38
CA VAL A 51 9.73 -1.06 10.28
C VAL A 51 11.21 -1.30 10.50
N VAL A 52 11.63 -2.56 10.38
CA VAL A 52 13.03 -2.98 10.47
C VAL A 52 13.40 -3.66 9.16
N ASP A 53 14.30 -3.03 8.42
CA ASP A 53 14.79 -3.51 7.13
C ASP A 53 16.03 -4.42 7.31
N ASN A 54 16.52 -5.00 6.21
CA ASN A 54 17.76 -5.80 6.19
C ASN A 54 17.75 -6.94 7.22
N LEU A 55 16.65 -7.69 7.25
CA LEU A 55 16.49 -8.84 8.14
C LEU A 55 17.52 -9.93 7.80
N PRO A 56 18.09 -10.62 8.80
CA PRO A 56 18.98 -11.75 8.57
C PRO A 56 18.24 -12.92 7.89
N PRO A 57 18.97 -13.87 7.25
CA PRO A 57 18.37 -15.07 6.68
C PRO A 57 17.56 -15.84 7.72
N ARG A 58 16.44 -16.43 7.30
CA ARG A 58 15.61 -17.26 8.16
C ARG A 58 16.35 -18.58 8.50
N PRO A 59 16.23 -19.12 9.73
CA PRO A 59 15.51 -18.56 10.87
C PRO A 59 16.32 -17.50 11.62
N PHE A 60 15.64 -16.49 12.18
CA PHE A 60 16.24 -15.49 13.05
C PHE A 60 15.34 -15.18 14.24
N ASN A 61 15.94 -14.63 15.30
CA ASN A 61 15.23 -14.27 16.52
C ASN A 61 15.06 -12.75 16.62
N ILE A 62 13.87 -12.32 17.01
CA ILE A 62 13.54 -10.94 17.35
C ILE A 62 13.06 -10.89 18.80
N ARG A 63 13.40 -9.81 19.50
CA ARG A 63 12.85 -9.54 20.83
C ARG A 63 12.61 -8.06 21.04
N MET A 64 11.73 -7.77 21.99
CA MET A 64 11.54 -6.44 22.53
C MET A 64 12.03 -6.42 23.98
N ARG A 65 12.86 -5.43 24.32
CA ARG A 65 13.33 -5.22 25.69
C ARG A 65 12.81 -3.89 26.20
N ARG A 66 12.06 -3.92 27.29
CA ARG A 66 11.68 -2.70 28.00
C ARG A 66 12.82 -2.25 28.91
N MET A 67 13.19 -0.97 28.81
CA MET A 67 14.26 -0.37 29.60
C MET A 67 13.73 0.41 30.81
N THR A 68 12.50 0.90 30.73
CA THR A 68 11.80 1.52 31.86
C THR A 68 11.36 0.44 32.86
N PRO A 69 11.61 0.60 34.17
CA PRO A 69 11.14 -0.35 35.18
C PRO A 69 9.61 -0.55 35.17
N ASP A 70 9.16 -1.74 35.53
CA ASP A 70 7.75 -2.00 35.82
C ASP A 70 7.28 -1.17 37.00
N SER A 71 6.02 -0.73 36.95
CA SER A 71 5.42 -0.02 38.07
C SER A 71 5.22 -0.98 39.23
N THR A 72 5.57 -0.52 40.44
CA THR A 72 5.26 -1.21 41.70
C THR A 72 3.94 -0.72 42.32
N THR A 73 3.27 0.25 41.70
CA THR A 73 2.05 0.88 42.22
C THR A 73 0.99 1.04 41.13
N ASP A 74 -0.28 1.08 41.51
CA ASP A 74 -1.39 1.35 40.56
C ASP A 74 -1.45 2.81 40.12
N GLN A 75 -0.68 3.69 40.77
CA GLN A 75 -0.60 5.12 40.45
C GLN A 75 0.11 5.38 39.12
N LEU A 76 1.05 4.52 38.72
CA LEU A 76 1.73 4.60 37.43
C LEU A 76 1.19 3.52 36.49
N GLN A 77 0.44 3.97 35.48
CA GLN A 77 -0.09 3.11 34.43
C GLN A 77 0.78 3.28 33.18
N ASN A 78 1.63 2.30 32.90
CA ASN A 78 2.50 2.29 31.73
C ASN A 78 2.73 0.87 31.16
N LYS A 79 1.75 -0.03 31.36
CA LYS A 79 1.83 -1.43 30.95
C LYS A 79 1.99 -1.55 29.42
N THR A 80 3.06 -2.23 29.01
CA THR A 80 3.39 -2.47 27.60
C THR A 80 3.13 -3.91 27.21
N LEU A 81 2.57 -4.10 26.02
CA LEU A 81 2.29 -5.41 25.44
C LEU A 81 2.81 -5.44 24.00
N TRP A 82 3.37 -6.57 23.58
CA TRP A 82 3.61 -6.86 22.17
C TRP A 82 2.27 -7.17 21.52
N SER A 83 1.86 -6.37 20.54
CA SER A 83 0.57 -6.54 19.89
C SER A 83 0.64 -7.57 18.76
N SER A 84 1.53 -7.36 17.81
CA SER A 84 1.68 -8.20 16.62
C SER A 84 3.02 -7.91 15.94
N TYR A 85 3.39 -8.79 15.01
CA TYR A 85 4.45 -8.54 14.04
C TYR A 85 3.91 -8.83 12.64
N THR A 86 4.38 -8.07 11.65
CA THR A 86 4.02 -8.26 10.25
C THR A 86 5.29 -8.39 9.46
N GLU A 87 5.43 -9.48 8.70
CA GLU A 87 6.51 -9.62 7.74
C GLU A 87 6.09 -8.97 6.41
N ILE A 88 6.89 -8.02 5.93
CA ILE A 88 6.70 -7.36 4.65
C ILE A 88 7.64 -8.03 3.65
N ILE A 89 7.08 -8.68 2.63
CA ILE A 89 7.84 -9.27 1.53
C ILE A 89 7.60 -8.40 0.30
N ASP A 90 8.57 -7.56 -0.02
CA ASP A 90 8.52 -6.76 -1.24
C ASP A 90 8.77 -7.65 -2.45
N VAL A 91 7.69 -7.98 -3.16
CA VAL A 91 7.76 -8.60 -4.47
C VAL A 91 7.59 -7.50 -5.51
N LYS A 92 8.53 -7.38 -6.44
CA LYS A 92 8.32 -6.58 -7.65
C LYS A 92 7.27 -7.25 -8.52
N GLN A 93 6.00 -7.02 -8.20
CA GLN A 93 4.90 -7.42 -9.05
C GLN A 93 4.81 -6.41 -10.19
N CYS A 94 5.11 -6.85 -11.40
CA CYS A 94 4.61 -6.13 -12.56
C CYS A 94 3.08 -6.32 -12.56
N TYR A 95 2.33 -5.25 -12.84
CA TYR A 95 0.91 -5.35 -13.21
C TYR A 95 0.81 -5.31 -14.75
N PRO A 96 1.29 -6.35 -15.47
CA PRO A 96 1.36 -6.30 -16.91
C PRO A 96 -0.05 -6.17 -17.49
N ASN A 97 -0.22 -5.22 -18.41
CA ASN A 97 -1.49 -4.94 -19.08
C ASN A 97 -2.61 -4.42 -18.17
N THR A 98 -2.27 -3.82 -17.03
CA THR A 98 -3.20 -3.14 -16.13
C THR A 98 -2.91 -1.64 -16.16
N ALA A 99 -3.97 -0.81 -16.24
CA ALA A 99 -3.87 0.61 -15.95
C ALA A 99 -4.17 0.81 -14.46
N LEU A 100 -3.22 1.38 -13.71
CA LEU A 100 -3.38 1.71 -12.30
C LEU A 100 -3.52 3.21 -12.15
N VAL A 101 -4.50 3.65 -11.37
CA VAL A 101 -4.67 5.05 -10.97
C VAL A 101 -4.69 5.10 -9.44
N GLY A 102 -3.73 5.82 -8.87
CA GLY A 102 -3.70 6.15 -7.44
C GLY A 102 -3.97 7.63 -7.25
N VAL A 103 -4.81 7.97 -6.28
CA VAL A 103 -5.06 9.36 -5.88
C VAL A 103 -4.75 9.48 -4.39
N GLN A 104 -3.81 10.36 -4.06
CA GLN A 104 -3.54 10.77 -2.69
C GLN A 104 -4.26 12.08 -2.43
N VAL A 105 -5.01 12.13 -1.34
CA VAL A 105 -5.72 13.32 -0.88
C VAL A 105 -5.54 13.52 0.60
N ASP A 106 -5.49 14.77 1.00
CA ASP A 106 -5.46 15.16 2.41
C ASP A 106 -6.83 14.96 3.04
N SER A 107 -6.88 14.25 4.18
CA SER A 107 -8.11 14.03 4.93
C SER A 107 -8.73 15.32 5.46
N GLU A 108 -7.95 16.36 5.72
CA GLU A 108 -8.48 17.64 6.23
C GLU A 108 -9.43 18.32 5.24
N GLN A 109 -9.20 18.13 3.94
CA GLN A 109 -10.02 18.74 2.87
C GLN A 109 -11.36 18.04 2.65
N PHE A 110 -11.51 16.78 3.10
CA PHE A 110 -12.70 15.96 2.86
C PHE A 110 -13.43 15.53 4.15
N GLY A 111 -12.91 15.93 5.31
CA GLY A 111 -13.42 15.50 6.62
C GLY A 111 -13.46 13.97 6.75
N SER A 112 -14.41 13.45 7.53
CA SER A 112 -14.59 12.00 7.72
C SER A 112 -15.28 11.29 6.55
N GLN A 113 -15.49 11.95 5.41
CA GLN A 113 -16.18 11.36 4.26
C GLN A 113 -15.20 10.67 3.30
N GLN A 114 -15.57 9.47 2.86
CA GLN A 114 -14.83 8.79 1.81
C GLN A 114 -14.94 9.56 0.51
N VAL A 115 -13.80 9.74 -0.15
CA VAL A 115 -13.71 10.59 -1.33
C VAL A 115 -14.28 9.87 -2.56
N SER A 116 -15.39 10.38 -3.10
CA SER A 116 -15.98 9.85 -4.32
C SER A 116 -15.18 10.27 -5.56
N ARG A 117 -15.00 9.34 -6.51
CA ARG A 117 -14.22 9.52 -7.74
C ARG A 117 -14.96 8.89 -8.92
N ASN A 118 -15.07 9.63 -10.01
CA ASN A 118 -15.56 9.13 -11.30
C ASN A 118 -14.45 9.29 -12.34
N TYR A 119 -14.25 8.26 -13.16
CA TYR A 119 -13.24 8.26 -14.22
C TYR A 119 -13.91 8.09 -15.58
N HIS A 120 -13.57 8.96 -16.53
CA HIS A 120 -13.92 8.77 -17.93
C HIS A 120 -12.69 8.25 -18.68
N LEU A 121 -12.77 7.01 -19.14
CA LEU A 121 -11.64 6.30 -19.74
C LEU A 121 -11.97 5.94 -21.19
N ARG A 122 -11.05 6.22 -22.10
CA ARG A 122 -11.10 5.72 -23.49
C ARG A 122 -10.72 4.24 -23.57
N GLY A 123 -10.21 3.64 -22.49
CA GLY A 123 -9.81 2.24 -22.49
C GLY A 123 -8.58 2.00 -23.38
N ARG A 124 -8.62 0.94 -24.18
CA ARG A 124 -7.47 0.42 -24.91
C ARG A 124 -7.31 1.03 -26.32
N ILE A 125 -6.06 1.16 -26.77
CA ILE A 125 -5.71 1.40 -28.18
C ILE A 125 -5.81 0.07 -28.96
N LEU A 126 -6.59 0.10 -30.04
CA LEU A 126 -6.82 -1.03 -30.93
C LEU A 126 -6.34 -0.71 -32.35
N GLN A 127 -6.27 -1.72 -33.20
CA GLN A 127 -5.92 -1.54 -34.61
C GLN A 127 -7.18 -1.17 -35.41
N VAL A 128 -7.19 0.02 -36.02
CA VAL A 128 -8.24 0.48 -36.94
C VAL A 128 -7.67 0.65 -38.34
N PRO A 129 -8.49 0.63 -39.41
CA PRO A 129 -8.02 0.94 -40.76
C PRO A 129 -7.28 2.28 -40.82
N SER A 130 -6.21 2.32 -41.61
CA SER A 130 -5.41 3.52 -41.88
C SER A 130 -6.25 4.73 -42.28
N ASN A 131 -7.32 4.51 -43.05
CA ASN A 131 -8.26 5.53 -43.53
C ASN A 131 -9.40 5.87 -42.56
N TYR A 132 -9.49 5.23 -41.39
CA TYR A 132 -10.54 5.49 -40.39
C TYR A 132 -10.16 6.63 -39.42
N ASN A 133 -11.07 7.58 -39.21
CA ASN A 133 -10.96 8.58 -38.16
C ASN A 133 -11.86 8.19 -36.96
N PRO A 134 -11.31 7.83 -35.80
CA PRO A 134 -12.10 7.36 -34.66
C PRO A 134 -12.91 8.44 -33.95
N GLN A 135 -12.58 9.72 -34.12
CA GLN A 135 -13.33 10.82 -33.52
C GLN A 135 -14.60 11.12 -34.33
N THR A 136 -14.45 11.31 -35.65
CA THR A 136 -15.57 11.59 -36.55
C THR A 136 -16.32 10.34 -37.02
N ARG A 137 -15.72 9.15 -36.82
CA ARG A 137 -16.20 7.84 -37.28
C ARG A 137 -16.35 7.73 -38.80
N GLN A 138 -15.55 8.51 -39.53
CA GLN A 138 -15.57 8.55 -40.99
C GLN A 138 -14.36 7.83 -41.57
N TYR A 139 -14.53 7.31 -42.78
CA TYR A 139 -13.45 6.79 -43.61
C TYR A 139 -13.13 7.80 -44.70
N SER A 140 -11.84 8.02 -44.96
CA SER A 140 -11.38 8.96 -45.97
C SER A 140 -10.59 8.23 -47.07
N GLY A 141 -11.16 8.14 -48.27
CA GLY A 141 -10.55 7.40 -49.37
C GLY A 141 -10.67 5.87 -49.23
N ILE A 142 -10.09 5.15 -50.20
CA ILE A 142 -10.09 3.68 -50.22
C ILE A 142 -9.09 3.17 -49.18
N TRP A 143 -9.50 2.14 -48.44
CA TRP A 143 -8.61 1.47 -47.49
C TRP A 143 -7.55 0.64 -48.23
N ASP A 144 -6.30 0.82 -47.86
CA ASP A 144 -5.13 0.13 -48.43
C ASP A 144 -4.81 -1.22 -47.78
N GLY A 145 -5.66 -1.68 -46.85
CA GLY A 145 -5.44 -2.90 -46.08
C GLY A 145 -4.54 -2.74 -44.84
N THR A 146 -3.96 -1.56 -44.62
CA THR A 146 -3.08 -1.30 -43.47
C THR A 146 -3.84 -0.82 -42.25
N PHE A 147 -3.33 -1.12 -41.06
CA PHE A 147 -3.92 -0.70 -39.79
C PHE A 147 -3.05 0.34 -39.09
N LYS A 148 -3.67 1.19 -38.28
CA LYS A 148 -3.02 2.12 -37.38
C LYS A 148 -3.54 1.97 -35.94
N PRO A 149 -2.69 2.21 -34.93
CA PRO A 149 -3.12 2.20 -33.54
C PRO A 149 -3.99 3.43 -33.24
N ALA A 150 -5.22 3.21 -32.79
CA ALA A 150 -6.07 4.28 -32.27
C ALA A 150 -7.09 3.77 -31.24
N TYR A 151 -7.59 4.65 -30.39
CA TYR A 151 -8.82 4.38 -29.65
C TYR A 151 -10.00 4.30 -30.63
N SER A 152 -10.94 3.38 -30.43
CA SER A 152 -12.24 3.43 -31.09
C SER A 152 -13.34 2.85 -30.20
N ASN A 153 -14.55 3.38 -30.34
CA ASN A 153 -15.78 2.77 -29.82
C ASN A 153 -16.66 2.18 -30.93
N ASN A 154 -16.13 2.05 -32.15
CA ASN A 154 -16.81 1.36 -33.23
C ASN A 154 -16.75 -0.15 -32.97
N MET A 155 -17.93 -0.76 -32.81
CA MET A 155 -18.07 -2.16 -32.44
C MET A 155 -17.39 -3.13 -33.41
N ALA A 156 -17.28 -2.79 -34.70
CA ALA A 156 -16.58 -3.64 -35.67
C ALA A 156 -15.09 -3.78 -35.33
N TRP A 157 -14.43 -2.67 -34.99
CA TRP A 157 -13.00 -2.67 -34.66
C TRP A 157 -12.75 -3.17 -33.23
N CYS A 158 -13.68 -2.93 -32.31
CA CYS A 158 -13.63 -3.56 -30.98
C CYS A 158 -13.75 -5.09 -31.10
N LEU A 159 -14.67 -5.59 -31.93
CA LEU A 159 -14.84 -7.02 -32.16
C LEU A 159 -13.62 -7.63 -32.87
N TRP A 160 -13.10 -6.95 -33.90
CA TRP A 160 -11.87 -7.36 -34.57
C TRP A 160 -10.71 -7.51 -33.60
N ASP A 161 -10.48 -6.51 -32.73
CA ASP A 161 -9.45 -6.60 -31.69
C ASP A 161 -9.71 -7.76 -30.71
N MET A 162 -10.94 -7.94 -30.23
CA MET A 162 -11.32 -9.08 -29.38
C MET A 162 -11.03 -10.44 -30.02
N LEU A 163 -11.26 -10.59 -31.32
CA LEU A 163 -11.05 -11.84 -32.04
C LEU A 163 -9.58 -12.06 -32.42
N THR A 164 -8.85 -11.01 -32.76
CA THR A 164 -7.49 -11.11 -33.32
C THR A 164 -6.38 -10.86 -32.32
N HIS A 165 -6.68 -10.38 -31.10
CA HIS A 165 -5.62 -10.09 -30.14
C HIS A 165 -4.91 -11.38 -29.69
N PRO A 166 -3.57 -11.42 -29.66
CA PRO A 166 -2.80 -12.62 -29.28
C PRO A 166 -2.94 -13.06 -27.82
N ARG A 167 -3.69 -12.32 -26.99
CA ARG A 167 -3.77 -12.52 -25.53
C ARG A 167 -5.13 -13.03 -25.08
N TYR A 168 -6.20 -12.36 -25.53
CA TYR A 168 -7.59 -12.67 -25.15
C TYR A 168 -8.45 -13.12 -26.32
N GLY A 169 -7.93 -12.99 -27.55
CA GLY A 169 -8.58 -13.48 -28.75
C GLY A 169 -7.95 -14.76 -29.28
N MET A 170 -8.27 -15.06 -30.53
CA MET A 170 -7.71 -16.17 -31.30
C MET A 170 -6.46 -15.75 -32.08
N GLY A 171 -5.85 -14.59 -31.80
CA GLY A 171 -4.69 -14.08 -32.54
C GLY A 171 -3.53 -15.06 -32.69
N LYS A 172 -3.25 -15.86 -31.66
CA LYS A 172 -2.21 -16.90 -31.71
C LYS A 172 -2.52 -18.07 -32.66
N ARG A 173 -3.79 -18.26 -33.03
CA ARG A 173 -4.28 -19.34 -33.90
C ARG A 173 -4.55 -18.89 -35.34
N LEU A 174 -4.58 -17.58 -35.58
CA LEU A 174 -4.87 -17.01 -36.90
C LEU A 174 -3.65 -16.99 -37.84
N GLY A 175 -2.51 -17.52 -37.39
CA GLY A 175 -1.26 -17.53 -38.16
C GLY A 175 -0.62 -16.14 -38.17
N ALA A 176 0.59 -16.05 -37.62
CA ALA A 176 1.53 -15.00 -37.96
C ALA A 176 2.54 -15.62 -38.94
#